data_AF-A0A5Y2FPB8-F1
#
_entry.id   AF-A0A5Y2FPB8-F1
#
_cell.length_a   1.000
_cell.length_b   1.000
_cell.length_c   1.000
_cell.angle_alpha   90.00
_cell.angle_beta   90.00
_cell.angle_gamma   90.00
#
_symmetry.space_group_name_H-M   'P 1'
#
loop_
_entity.id
_entity.type
_entity.pdbx_description
1 polymer ?
#
loop_
_entity_poly.entity_id
_entity_poly.type
_entity_poly.pdbx_seq_one_letter_code
_entity_poly.pdbx_strand_id
1 'polypeptide(L)' 'MNAIYIPEIYGRDCLVNFDTVKFIQVSDNEENGDLIIIFTDKTQQIIPVSTHRAGAVDFLDKLGLAAGSADAYR' A
#
# COMPACT_ATOMS: atom_id res chain seq x y z
N MET A 1 -2.03 -17.94 2.36
CA MET A 1 -0.84 -17.28 1.77
C MET A 1 -1.35 -16.21 0.83
N ASN A 2 -1.62 -15.02 1.37
CA ASN A 2 -2.24 -13.92 0.63
C ASN A 2 -1.16 -12.85 0.46
N ALA A 3 -0.41 -12.92 -0.63
CA ALA A 3 0.63 -11.94 -0.94
C ALA A 3 0.19 -11.12 -2.14
N ILE A 4 0.45 -9.82 -2.11
CA ILE A 4 0.24 -8.93 -3.25
C ILE A 4 1.57 -8.49 -3.84
N TYR A 5 1.55 -8.33 -5.15
CA TYR A 5 2.60 -7.64 -5.88
C TYR A 5 2.30 -6.15 -5.88
N ILE A 6 3.22 -5.38 -5.31
CA ILE A 6 3.20 -3.92 -5.34
C ILE A 6 4.31 -3.48 -6.30
N PRO A 7 3.96 -2.94 -7.47
CA PRO A 7 4.94 -2.41 -8.41
C PRO A 7 5.52 -1.10 -7.86
N GLU A 8 6.85 -1.04 -7.69
CA GLU A 8 7.57 0.19 -7.37
C GLU A 8 7.76 1.02 -8.65
N ILE A 9 7.70 2.35 -8.53
CA ILE A 9 7.89 3.28 -9.67
C ILE A 9 9.24 3.14 -10.37
N TYR A 10 10.26 2.63 -9.66
CA TYR A 10 11.59 2.44 -10.19
C TYR A 10 11.80 1.04 -10.82
N GLY A 11 10.72 0.28 -11.01
CA GLY A 11 10.75 -1.03 -11.67
C GLY A 11 11.17 -2.19 -10.76
N ARG A 12 11.07 -2.02 -9.43
CA ARG A 12 11.21 -3.11 -8.47
C ARG A 12 9.84 -3.61 -8.03
N ASP A 13 9.49 -4.82 -8.39
CA ASP A 13 8.26 -5.42 -7.86
C ASP A 13 8.50 -5.88 -6.42
N CYS A 14 7.73 -5.34 -5.49
CA CYS A 14 7.79 -5.72 -4.08
C CYS A 14 6.67 -6.72 -3.77
N LEU A 15 7.05 -7.90 -3.27
CA LEU A 15 6.09 -8.89 -2.80
C LEU A 15 5.81 -8.64 -1.32
N VAL A 16 4.55 -8.32 -1.00
CA VAL A 16 4.12 -8.07 0.38
C VAL A 16 3.14 -9.14 0.82
N ASN A 17 3.47 -9.84 1.91
CA ASN A 17 2.60 -10.85 2.50
C ASN A 17 1.60 -10.21 3.47
N PHE A 18 0.31 -10.18 3.15
CA PHE A 18 -0.72 -9.60 4.02
C PHE A 18 -0.86 -10.31 5.36
N ASP A 19 -0.47 -11.58 5.46
CA ASP A 19 -0.55 -12.35 6.70
C ASP A 19 0.30 -11.73 7.82
N THR A 20 1.41 -11.08 7.43
CA THR A 20 2.31 -10.38 8.35
C THR A 20 2.06 -8.88 8.41
N VAL A 21 1.18 -8.33 7.55
CA VAL A 21 0.85 -6.91 7.52
C VAL A 21 -0.15 -6.59 8.63
N LYS A 22 0.18 -5.59 9.43
CA LYS A 22 -0.70 -5.05 10.46
C LYS A 22 -1.58 -3.94 9.89
N PHE A 23 -0.99 -3.00 9.15
CA PHE A 23 -1.73 -1.94 8.45
C PHE A 23 -0.88 -1.34 7.33
N ILE A 24 -1.56 -0.69 6.39
CA ILE A 24 -0.96 -0.01 5.24
C ILE A 24 -1.48 1.43 5.26
N GLN A 25 -0.60 2.38 5.06
CA GLN A 25 -0.94 3.80 4.96
C GLN A 25 -0.16 4.46 3.83
N VAL A 26 -0.68 5.56 3.32
CA VAL A 26 0.05 6.41 2.38
C VAL A 26 0.93 7.39 3.18
N SER A 27 2.11 7.69 2.67
CA SER A 27 2.95 8.76 3.19
C SER A 27 2.20 10.10 3.15
N ASP A 28 2.42 10.93 4.17
CA ASP A 28 1.83 12.27 4.25
C ASP A 28 2.54 13.28 3.33
N ASN A 29 3.53 12.83 2.57
CA ASN A 29 4.26 13.67 1.63
C ASN A 29 3.43 13.89 0.36
N GLU A 30 2.98 15.12 0.10
CA GLU A 30 2.24 15.44 -1.13
C GLU A 30 3.08 15.26 -2.40
N GLU A 31 4.40 15.49 -2.28
CA GLU A 31 5.34 15.42 -3.40
C GLU A 31 5.79 14.00 -3.73
N ASN A 32 5.50 13.00 -2.89
CA ASN A 32 5.91 11.60 -3.09
C ASN A 32 4.79 10.63 -2.73
N GLY A 33 4.45 9.74 -3.66
CA GLY A 33 3.44 8.71 -3.44
C GLY A 33 4.04 7.43 -2.90
N ASP A 34 4.46 7.46 -1.64
CA ASP A 34 5.01 6.29 -0.95
C ASP A 34 3.92 5.54 -0.16
N LEU A 35 3.92 4.21 -0.25
CA LEU A 35 3.14 3.34 0.62
C LEU A 35 4.02 2.90 1.80
N ILE A 36 3.50 3.08 3.00
CA ILE A 36 4.12 2.64 4.23
C ILE A 36 3.34 1.43 4.74
N ILE A 37 4.02 0.30 4.80
CA ILE A 37 3.48 -0.98 5.22
C ILE A 37 4.08 -1.33 6.55
N ILE A 38 3.23 -1.52 7.56
CA ILE A 38 3.68 -1.83 8.90
C ILE A 38 3.28 -3.26 9.21
N PHE A 39 4.30 -4.08 9.50
CA PHE A 39 4.13 -5.49 9.81
C PHE A 39 3.82 -5.71 11.30
N THR A 40 3.31 -6.88 11.62
CA THR A 40 3.01 -7.32 12.99
C THR A 40 4.26 -7.33 13.88
N ASP A 41 5.42 -7.57 13.28
CA ASP A 41 6.74 -7.53 13.91
C ASP A 41 7.27 -6.10 14.17
N LYS A 42 6.46 -5.06 13.89
CA LYS A 42 6.84 -3.62 13.94
C LYS A 42 7.88 -3.21 12.91
N THR A 43 8.28 -4.11 12.02
CA THR A 43 9.05 -3.74 10.83
C THR A 43 8.19 -2.85 9.95
N GLN A 44 8.77 -1.80 9.38
CA GLN A 44 8.12 -0.96 8.38
C GLN A 44 8.81 -1.13 7.03
N GLN A 45 8.03 -1.11 5.96
CA GLN A 45 8.53 -1.12 4.60
C GLN A 45 7.88 0.02 3.83
N ILE A 46 8.72 0.79 3.13
CA ILE A 46 8.31 1.94 2.35
C ILE A 46 8.50 1.57 0.89
N ILE A 47 7.41 1.65 0.12
CA ILE A 47 7.40 1.30 -1.30
C ILE A 47 6.90 2.53 -2.08
N PRO A 48 7.76 3.18 -2.87
CA PRO A 48 7.34 4.27 -3.74
C PRO A 48 6.52 3.70 -4.90
N VAL A 49 5.21 3.90 -4.87
CA VAL A 49 4.28 3.40 -5.91
C VAL A 49 3.84 4.46 -6.91
N SER A 50 4.08 5.73 -6.58
CA SER A 50 3.86 6.83 -7.51
C SER A 50 4.74 8.03 -7.16
N THR A 51 4.97 8.90 -8.13
CA THR A 51 5.64 10.18 -7.92
C THR A 51 4.79 11.21 -7.18
N HIS A 52 3.50 10.94 -6.93
CA HIS A 52 2.60 11.89 -6.27
C HIS A 52 1.67 11.15 -5.31
N ARG A 53 1.34 11.75 -4.17
CA ARG A 53 0.44 11.17 -3.16
C ARG A 53 -0.88 10.62 -3.76
N ALA A 54 -1.46 11.35 -4.71
CA ALA A 54 -2.71 10.93 -5.37
C ALA A 54 -2.60 9.57 -6.06
N GLY A 55 -1.46 9.25 -6.68
CA GLY A 55 -1.24 7.94 -7.31
C GLY A 55 -1.15 6.81 -6.28
N ALA A 56 -0.58 7.07 -5.11
CA ALA A 56 -0.49 6.09 -4.04
C ALA A 56 -1.84 5.85 -3.36
N VAL A 57 -2.67 6.89 -3.23
CA VAL A 57 -4.05 6.78 -2.77
C VAL A 57 -4.90 5.99 -3.76
N ASP A 58 -4.83 6.29 -5.06
CA ASP A 58 -5.52 5.54 -6.12
C ASP A 58 -5.09 4.07 -6.17
N PHE A 59 -3.79 3.81 -5.97
CA PHE A 59 -3.29 2.44 -5.89
C PHE A 59 -3.78 1.70 -4.64
N LEU A 60 -3.82 2.37 -3.48
CA LEU A 60 -4.36 1.79 -2.25
C LEU A 60 -5.87 1.50 -2.37
N ASP A 61 -6.60 2.38 -3.05
CA ASP A 61 -8.03 2.21 -3.37
C ASP A 61 -8.25 1.02 -4.31
N LYS A 62 -7.46 0.91 -5.38
CA LYS A 62 -7.47 -0.24 -6.30
C LYS A 62 -7.10 -1.56 -5.65
N LEU A 63 -6.23 -1.53 -4.63
CA LEU A 63 -5.92 -2.71 -3.82
C LEU A 63 -7.11 -3.17 -2.96
N GLY A 64 -8.20 -2.38 -2.90
CA GLY A 64 -9.35 -2.66 -2.04
C GLY A 64 -9.05 -2.46 -0.56
N LEU A 65 -7.95 -1.78 -0.25
CA LEU A 65 -7.48 -1.48 1.11
C LEU A 65 -7.88 -0.10 1.60
N ALA A 66 -8.63 0.66 0.79
CA ALA A 66 -9.29 1.88 1.26
C ALA A 66 -10.06 1.54 2.53
N ALA A 67 -9.49 1.93 3.66
CA ALA A 67 -10.09 1.81 4.97
C ALA A 67 -11.36 2.65 4.95
N GLY A 68 -12.50 2.00 4.74
CA GLY A 68 -13.81 2.65 4.77
C GLY A 68 -14.59 2.68 3.46
N SER A 69 -14.73 1.55 2.76
CA SER A 69 -16.00 1.26 2.10
C SER A 69 -16.56 -0.04 2.68
N ALA A 70 -17.24 0.13 3.82
CA ALA A 70 -18.35 -0.74 4.14
C ALA A 70 -19.34 -0.71 2.95
N ASP A 71 -19.96 -1.86 2.67
CA ASP A 71 -21.02 -2.05 1.68
C ASP A 71 -20.60 -2.17 0.19
N ALA A 72 -20.17 -3.36 -0.20
CA ALA A 72 -20.48 -3.90 -1.54
C ALA A 72 -20.40 -5.43 -1.57
N TYR A 73 -21.21 -6.11 -0.74
CA TYR A 73 -21.65 -7.48 -1.03
C TYR A 73 -23.17 -7.44 -1.12
N ARG A 74 -23.70 -7.13 -2.30
CA ARG A 74 -25.10 -7.34 -2.63
C ARG A 74 -25.25 -7.79 -4.07
#